data_AF-A0A2S6SE81-F1
#
_entry.id   AF-A0A2S6SE81-F1
#
_cell.length_a   1.000
_cell.length_b   1.000
_cell.length_c   1.000
_cell.angle_alpha   90.00
_cell.angle_beta   90.00
_cell.angle_gamma   90.00
#
_symmetry.space_group_name_H-M   'P 1'
#
loop_
_entity.id
_entity.type
_entity.pdbx_description
1 polymer ?
#
loop_
_entity_poly.entity_id
_entity_poly.type
_entity_poly.pdbx_seq_one_letter_code
_entity_poly.pdbx_strand_id
1 'polypeptide(L)'
;MENKNKLLKNINDVEKLIGVKKHVLRHWENRLNQLGSNVLSITKGNKKNSGNINYARRYYRDTDITVLKRIKFLLYNKKLTMKGVVKELNSKSNYEVLPNYMDNLKTISSKIRSIINKT
;
A
#
# COMPACT_ATOMS: atom_id res chain seq x y z
N MET A 1 21.65 -12.67 -8.99
CA MET A 1 20.99 -12.46 -7.68
C MET A 1 20.63 -10.99 -7.56
N GLU A 2 19.41 -10.63 -7.97
CA GLU A 2 18.96 -9.23 -7.95
C GLU A 2 18.47 -8.90 -6.54
N ASN A 3 19.35 -8.35 -5.71
CA ASN A 3 18.95 -7.72 -4.45
C ASN A 3 18.17 -6.45 -4.81
N LYS A 4 16.88 -6.62 -5.09
CA LYS A 4 15.90 -5.53 -5.16
C LYS A 4 15.87 -4.87 -3.78
N ASN A 5 16.78 -3.92 -3.57
CA ASN A 5 16.74 -3.01 -2.44
C ASN A 5 15.30 -2.47 -2.38
N LYS A 6 14.55 -2.92 -1.37
CA LYS A 6 13.12 -2.65 -1.22
C LYS A 6 13.00 -1.16 -0.90
N LEU A 7 12.88 -0.35 -1.94
CA LEU A 7 12.90 1.11 -1.86
C LEU A 7 11.77 1.58 -0.93
N LEU A 8 12.19 2.11 0.22
CA LEU A 8 11.30 2.72 1.18
C LEU A 8 10.85 4.09 0.66
N LYS A 9 9.54 4.30 0.54
CA LYS A 9 8.95 5.56 0.11
C LYS A 9 8.49 6.37 1.31
N ASN A 10 8.74 7.67 1.30
CA ASN A 10 8.28 8.54 2.38
C ASN A 10 6.77 8.87 2.20
N ILE A 11 6.13 9.39 3.26
CA ILE A 11 4.69 9.68 3.22
C ILE A 11 4.26 10.69 2.13
N ASN A 12 5.14 11.62 1.74
CA ASN A 12 4.82 12.58 0.68
C ASN A 12 4.80 11.89 -0.69
N ASP A 13 5.71 10.95 -0.93
CA ASP A 13 5.72 10.13 -2.15
C ASP A 13 4.47 9.24 -2.20
N VAL A 14 4.10 8.65 -1.06
CA VAL A 14 2.90 7.81 -0.95
C VAL A 14 1.62 8.62 -1.16
N GLU A 15 1.55 9.85 -0.66
CA GLU A 15 0.44 10.77 -0.93
C GLU A 15 0.25 10.97 -2.45
N LYS A 16 1.33 11.23 -3.18
CA LYS A 16 1.30 11.37 -4.65
C LYS A 16 0.89 10.08 -5.35
N LEU A 17 1.43 8.93 -4.92
CA LEU A 17 1.17 7.63 -5.53
C LEU A 17 -0.26 7.12 -5.34
N ILE A 18 -0.86 7.42 -4.19
CA ILE A 18 -2.18 6.90 -3.81
C ILE A 18 -3.26 7.95 -4.07
N GLY A 19 -2.90 9.23 -4.16
CA GLY A 19 -3.85 10.33 -4.28
C GLY A 19 -4.71 10.49 -3.03
N VAL A 20 -4.11 10.28 -1.85
CA VAL A 20 -4.75 10.43 -0.53
C VAL A 20 -3.85 11.31 0.32
N LYS A 21 -4.42 12.36 0.93
CA LYS A 21 -3.66 13.34 1.71
C LYS A 21 -2.87 12.66 2.83
N LYS A 22 -1.64 13.11 3.09
CA LYS A 22 -0.77 12.56 4.15
C LYS A 22 -1.41 12.45 5.53
N HIS A 23 -2.26 13.41 5.92
CA HIS A 23 -2.94 13.37 7.22
C HIS A 23 -4.01 12.26 7.28
N VAL A 24 -4.65 11.94 6.16
CA VAL A 24 -5.60 10.83 6.05
C VAL A 24 -4.87 9.49 6.13
N LEU A 25 -3.72 9.36 5.45
CA LEU A 25 -2.87 8.15 5.57
C LEU A 25 -2.46 7.92 7.03
N ARG A 26 -2.00 8.96 7.74
CA ARG A 26 -1.69 8.86 9.18
C ARG A 26 -2.90 8.47 10.02
N HIS A 27 -4.08 9.02 9.70
CA HIS A 27 -5.31 8.67 10.39
C HIS A 27 -5.63 7.18 10.19
N TRP A 28 -5.52 6.65 8.97
CA TRP A 28 -5.74 5.23 8.70
C TRP A 28 -4.80 4.35 9.52
N GLU A 29 -3.52 4.68 9.58
CA GLU A 29 -2.55 3.94 10.38
C GLU A 29 -2.89 3.93 11.86
N ASN A 30 -3.27 5.09 12.41
CA ASN A 30 -3.67 5.17 13.81
C ASN A 30 -4.89 4.29 14.08
N ARG A 31 -5.87 4.28 13.17
CA ARG A 31 -7.06 3.43 13.30
C ARG A 31 -6.72 1.95 13.18
N LEU A 32 -5.82 1.55 12.27
CA LEU A 32 -5.36 0.17 12.14
C LEU A 32 -4.65 -0.30 13.42
N ASN A 33 -3.77 0.53 13.98
CA ASN A 33 -3.10 0.23 15.25
C ASN A 33 -4.09 0.11 16.41
N GLN A 34 -5.08 1.02 16.52
CA GLN A 34 -6.15 0.94 17.52
C GLN A 34 -6.98 -0.34 17.40
N LEU A 35 -7.12 -0.88 16.19
CA LEU A 35 -7.83 -2.11 15.90
C LEU A 35 -6.92 -3.35 15.94
N GLY A 36 -5.66 -3.22 16.36
CA GLY A 36 -4.71 -4.32 16.47
C GLY A 36 -4.28 -4.94 15.13
N SER A 37 -4.44 -4.23 14.02
CA SER A 37 -4.11 -4.73 12.69
C SER A 37 -2.70 -4.32 12.27
N ASN A 38 -1.82 -5.30 12.08
CA ASN A 38 -0.40 -5.12 11.71
C ASN A 38 -0.16 -5.25 10.18
N VAL A 39 -1.18 -5.00 9.36
CA VAL A 39 -1.14 -5.20 7.89
C VAL A 39 -0.21 -4.24 7.14
N LEU A 40 0.23 -3.16 7.78
CA LEU A 40 1.22 -2.21 7.26
C LEU A 40 2.50 -2.32 8.08
N SER A 41 3.64 -2.62 7.44
CA SER A 41 4.93 -2.56 8.15
C SER A 41 5.61 -1.22 7.90
N ILE A 42 5.11 -0.20 8.60
CA ILE A 42 5.62 1.16 8.52
C ILE A 42 6.83 1.30 9.44
N THR A 43 7.98 1.64 8.86
CA THR A 43 9.14 2.02 9.65
C THR A 43 8.97 3.46 10.13
N LYS A 44 8.90 3.64 11.45
CA LYS A 44 8.92 4.96 12.10
C LYS A 44 10.38 5.30 12.41
N GLY A 45 10.92 6.31 11.73
CA GLY A 45 12.32 6.72 11.90
C GLY A 45 12.57 7.49 13.22
N ASN A 46 13.85 7.73 13.52
CA ASN A 46 14.28 8.46 14.71
C ASN A 46 13.66 9.86 14.77
N LYS A 47 13.28 10.24 15.99
CA LYS A 47 12.73 11.56 16.33
C LYS A 47 13.74 12.64 15.92
N LYS A 48 13.28 13.71 15.26
CA LYS A 48 14.09 14.94 15.21
C LYS A 48 13.93 15.66 16.55
N ASN A 49 15.00 16.29 17.03
CA ASN A 49 15.06 17.18 18.21
C ASN A 49 14.15 18.44 18.11
N SER A 50 13.16 18.45 17.22
CA SER A 50 12.19 19.52 17.05
C SER A 50 10.90 19.06 17.71
N GLY A 51 10.48 19.74 18.78
CA GLY A 51 9.52 19.34 19.82
C GLY A 51 8.08 18.93 19.43
N ASN A 52 7.84 18.48 18.19
CA ASN A 52 6.55 17.95 17.76
C ASN A 52 6.55 16.41 17.80
N ILE A 53 6.13 15.87 18.94
CA ILE A 53 6.05 14.43 19.28
C ILE A 53 5.28 13.55 18.27
N ASN A 54 4.44 14.16 17.43
CA ASN A 54 3.51 13.46 16.53
C ASN A 54 4.03 13.21 15.09
N TYR A 55 5.24 13.66 14.74
CA TYR A 55 5.73 13.74 13.35
C TYR A 55 6.98 12.89 13.05
N ALA A 56 7.11 11.70 13.65
CA ALA A 56 8.13 10.74 13.24
C ALA A 56 8.08 10.49 11.72
N ARG A 57 9.26 10.38 11.08
CA ARG A 57 9.35 10.06 9.65
C ARG A 57 8.71 8.69 9.39
N ARG A 58 7.90 8.59 8.35
CA ARG A 58 7.18 7.37 7.97
C ARG A 58 7.66 6.89 6.63
N TYR A 59 8.06 5.63 6.60
CA TYR A 59 8.52 4.94 5.41
C TYR A 59 7.65 3.72 5.15
N TYR A 60 7.28 3.55 3.89
CA TYR A 60 6.41 2.49 3.41
C TYR A 60 7.17 1.67 2.39
N ARG A 61 7.01 0.35 2.45
CA ARG A 61 7.50 -0.56 1.41
C ARG A 61 6.47 -0.62 0.28
N ASP A 62 6.89 -1.16 -0.86
CA ASP A 62 5.98 -1.39 -1.99
C ASP A 62 4.76 -2.26 -1.63
N THR A 63 4.96 -3.25 -0.77
CA THR A 63 3.87 -4.10 -0.25
C THR A 63 2.85 -3.27 0.54
N ASP A 64 3.31 -2.29 1.32
CA ASP A 64 2.43 -1.43 2.12
C ASP A 64 1.62 -0.49 1.22
N ILE A 65 2.18 -0.06 0.07
CA ILE A 65 1.46 0.75 -0.93
C ILE A 65 0.32 -0.05 -1.56
N THR A 66 0.56 -1.32 -1.88
CA THR A 66 -0.49 -2.22 -2.40
C THR A 66 -1.63 -2.37 -1.38
N VAL A 67 -1.30 -2.56 -0.11
CA VAL A 67 -2.29 -2.61 0.97
C VAL A 67 -3.05 -1.29 1.10
N LEU A 68 -2.37 -0.15 1.06
CA LEU A 68 -3.00 1.17 1.12
C LEU A 68 -3.93 1.44 -0.07
N LYS A 69 -3.57 1.00 -1.28
CA LYS A 69 -4.46 1.05 -2.45
C LYS A 69 -5.72 0.20 -2.23
N ARG A 70 -5.58 -0.98 -1.62
CA ARG A 70 -6.71 -1.83 -1.26
C ARG A 70 -7.59 -1.18 -0.19
N ILE A 71 -7.01 -0.62 0.87
CA ILE A 71 -7.73 0.14 1.90
C ILE A 71 -8.51 1.29 1.26
N LYS A 72 -7.87 2.06 0.35
CA LYS A 72 -8.54 3.14 -0.40
C LYS A 72 -9.78 2.60 -1.14
N PHE A 73 -9.63 1.54 -1.91
CA PHE A 73 -10.76 0.94 -2.64
C PHE A 73 -11.90 0.54 -1.68
N LEU A 74 -11.58 -0.11 -0.56
CA LEU A 74 -12.59 -0.57 0.38
C LEU A 74 -13.33 0.59 1.06
N LEU A 75 -12.63 1.67 1.40
CA LEU A 75 -13.23 2.85 2.03
C LEU A 75 -14.05 3.68 1.02
N TYR A 76 -13.48 3.99 -0.14
CA TYR A 76 -14.09 4.95 -1.07
C TYR A 76 -15.09 4.30 -2.03
N ASN A 77 -14.81 3.10 -2.54
CA ASN A 77 -15.66 2.42 -3.52
C ASN A 77 -16.67 1.49 -2.84
N LYS A 78 -16.23 0.70 -1.85
CA LYS A 78 -17.12 -0.23 -1.13
C LYS A 78 -17.81 0.39 0.09
N LYS A 79 -17.50 1.66 0.42
CA LYS A 79 -18.09 2.40 1.54
C LYS A 79 -18.00 1.67 2.87
N LEU A 80 -16.97 0.85 3.06
CA LEU A 80 -16.74 0.15 4.32
C LEU A 80 -16.24 1.12 5.38
N THR A 81 -16.54 0.82 6.64
CA THR A 81 -15.88 1.46 7.78
C THR A 81 -14.49 0.88 7.98
N MET A 82 -13.61 1.56 8.72
CA MET A 82 -12.27 1.01 9.01
C MET A 82 -12.33 -0.36 9.71
N LYS A 83 -13.34 -0.60 10.56
CA LYS A 83 -13.57 -1.93 11.16
C LYS A 83 -13.93 -2.97 10.10
N GLY A 84 -14.79 -2.61 9.14
CA GLY A 84 -15.11 -3.45 7.99
C GLY A 84 -13.90 -3.73 7.09
N VAL A 85 -13.04 -2.73 6.88
CA VAL A 85 -11.77 -2.90 6.16
C VAL A 85 -10.85 -3.89 6.87
N VAL A 86 -10.64 -3.76 8.18
CA VAL A 86 -9.81 -4.71 8.95
C VAL A 86 -10.38 -6.12 8.87
N LYS A 87 -11.70 -6.27 9.02
CA LYS A 87 -12.37 -7.57 8.87
C LYS A 87 -12.12 -8.15 7.48
N GLU A 88 -12.31 -7.37 6.42
CA GLU A 88 -12.10 -7.80 5.04
C GLU A 88 -10.63 -8.20 4.77
N LEU A 89 -9.67 -7.43 5.28
CA LEU A 89 -8.24 -7.72 5.14
C LEU A 89 -7.84 -9.01 5.89
N ASN A 90 -8.39 -9.23 7.08
CA ASN A 90 -8.11 -10.43 7.87
C ASN A 90 -8.85 -11.67 7.31
N SER A 91 -10.10 -11.53 6.88
CA SER A 91 -10.87 -12.62 6.28
C SER A 91 -10.27 -13.10 4.96
N LYS A 92 -9.57 -12.21 4.23
CA LYS A 92 -8.90 -12.52 2.98
C LYS A 92 -7.41 -12.82 3.12
N SER A 93 -6.88 -13.02 4.34
CA SER A 93 -5.52 -13.58 4.49
C SER A 93 -5.40 -15.00 3.88
N ASN A 94 -6.52 -15.61 3.49
CA ASN A 94 -6.60 -16.88 2.76
C ASN A 94 -6.80 -16.74 1.23
N TYR A 95 -6.86 -15.53 0.67
CA TYR A 95 -6.96 -15.35 -0.79
C TYR A 95 -5.90 -14.36 -1.28
N GLU A 96 -4.88 -14.96 -1.90
CA GLU A 96 -4.13 -14.51 -3.07
C GLU A 96 -4.07 -13.01 -3.32
N VAL A 97 -2.84 -12.49 -3.27
CA VAL A 97 -2.35 -11.32 -4.01
C VAL A 97 -3.31 -10.98 -5.15
N LEU A 98 -4.05 -9.88 -5.02
CA LEU A 98 -4.90 -9.37 -6.11
C LEU A 98 -4.10 -9.53 -7.42
N PRO A 99 -4.60 -10.28 -8.42
CA PRO A 99 -3.84 -10.58 -9.63
C PRO A 99 -3.27 -9.27 -10.12
N ASN A 100 -1.93 -9.16 -10.07
CA ASN A 100 -1.24 -7.92 -10.28
C ASN A 100 -1.61 -7.49 -11.71
N TYR A 101 -2.55 -6.55 -11.82
CA TYR A 101 -3.15 -6.17 -13.10
C TYR A 101 -2.06 -5.74 -14.08
N MET A 102 -0.96 -5.19 -13.54
CA MET A 102 0.26 -4.88 -14.28
C MET A 102 1.03 -6.11 -14.78
N ASP A 103 1.08 -7.22 -14.04
CA ASP A 103 1.74 -8.45 -14.49
C ASP A 103 0.91 -9.16 -15.56
N ASN A 104 -0.42 -9.16 -15.41
CA ASN A 104 -1.32 -9.63 -16.46
C ASN A 104 -1.23 -8.76 -17.71
N LEU A 105 -1.22 -7.43 -17.57
CA LEU A 105 -1.05 -6.52 -18.71
C LEU A 105 0.32 -6.67 -19.38
N LYS A 106 1.40 -6.88 -18.61
CA LYS A 106 2.73 -7.19 -19.16
C LYS A 106 2.73 -8.51 -19.91
N THR A 107 2.06 -9.53 -19.37
CA THR A 107 1.94 -10.85 -19.99
C THR A 107 1.11 -10.81 -21.27
N ILE A 108 0.03 -10.02 -21.28
CA ILE A 108 -0.79 -9.78 -22.47
C ILE A 108 0.01 -9.00 -23.51
N SER A 109 0.70 -7.93 -23.10
CA SER A 109 1.53 -7.11 -23.99
C SER A 109 2.68 -7.90 -24.62
N SER A 110 3.33 -8.80 -23.87
CA SER A 110 4.39 -9.66 -24.39
C SER A 110 3.86 -10.69 -25.39
N LYS A 111 2.71 -11.31 -25.11
CA LYS A 111 2.02 -12.21 -26.06
C LYS A 111 1.65 -11.51 -27.36
N ILE A 112 1.09 -10.30 -27.29
CA ILE A 112 0.73 -9.52 -28.49
C ILE A 112 1.97 -9.20 -29.31
N ARG A 113 3.07 -8.77 -28.68
CA ARG A 113 4.34 -8.51 -29.38
C ARG A 113 4.90 -9.74 -30.07
N SER A 114 4.81 -10.92 -29.46
CA SER A 114 5.34 -12.13 -30.09
C SER A 114 4.51 -12.61 -31.28
N ILE A 115 3.22 -12.31 -31.30
CA ILE A 115 2.34 -12.56 -32.45
C ILE A 115 2.68 -11.60 -33.59
N ILE A 116 2.83 -10.31 -33.29
CA ILE A 116 3.16 -9.29 -34.31
C ILE A 116 4.51 -9.59 -34.97
N ASN A 117 5.53 -9.98 -34.21
CA ASN A 117 6.88 -10.24 -34.73
C ASN A 117 7.07 -11.64 -35.35
N LYS A 118 6.02 -12.48 -35.39
CA LYS A 118 6.05 -13.82 -36.02
C LYS A 118 5.49 -13.84 -37.45
N THR A 119 5.05 -12.69 -37.94
CA THR A 119 4.56 -12.43 -39.31
C THR A 119 5.55 -11.50 -39.99
#